data_AF-A0A165IYM3-F1
#
_entry.id   AF-A0A165IYM3-F1
#
_cell.length_a   1.000
_cell.length_b   1.000
_cell.length_c   1.000
_cell.angle_alpha   90.00
_cell.angle_beta   90.00
_cell.angle_gamma   90.00
#
_symmetry.space_group_name_H-M   'P 1'
#
loop_
_entity.id
_entity.type
_entity.pdbx_description
1 polymer ?
#
loop_
_entity_poly.entity_id
_entity_poly.type
_entity_poly.pdbx_seq_one_letter_code
_entity_poly.pdbx_strand_id
1 'polypeptide(L)'
;MEAAVDKPKFTAAEMGQALTLLDAELSKSKNIQRVSPVKIISYGGFVGVTHLQSYPLTESIEYILDPAILDKEKIRVKLQRGVKAVAEKHTLPIDWMNSRVELLAVGDSIFPLFGESEQQNVALFRGKNIIVYAAEWKWSLAHKLKRYGSELKSVDLLDAVAITKVLVPEMKAEPLSRAWLRDLNKIVHTPIEEHVIDRVAYEFEQIHRYTGIS
;
A
#
# COMPACT_ATOMS: atom_id res chain seq x y z
N MET A 1 -25.28 -14.61 17.02
CA MET A 1 -24.69 -13.54 16.21
C MET A 1 -23.47 -13.07 16.98
N GLU A 2 -22.30 -13.62 16.68
CA GLU A 2 -21.05 -13.20 17.32
C GLU A 2 -20.79 -11.76 16.87
N ALA A 3 -20.68 -10.83 17.83
CA ALA A 3 -20.26 -9.48 17.51
C ALA A 3 -18.87 -9.58 16.86
N ALA A 4 -18.72 -9.03 15.66
CA ALA A 4 -17.40 -8.90 15.05
C ALA A 4 -16.52 -8.10 16.03
N VAL A 5 -15.55 -8.77 16.64
CA VAL A 5 -14.56 -8.09 17.48
C VAL A 5 -13.78 -7.16 16.56
N ASP A 6 -13.88 -5.85 16.81
CA ASP A 6 -13.14 -4.86 16.04
C ASP A 6 -11.65 -5.21 16.06
N LYS A 7 -11.06 -5.31 14.87
CA LYS A 7 -9.63 -5.59 14.74
C LYS A 7 -8.83 -4.43 15.37
N PRO A 8 -7.79 -4.70 16.17
CA PRO A 8 -6.94 -3.65 16.71
C PRO A 8 -6.40 -2.74 15.61
N LYS A 9 -6.34 -1.44 15.89
CA LYS A 9 -5.81 -0.44 14.96
C LYS A 9 -4.55 0.19 15.53
N PHE A 10 -3.65 0.57 14.64
CA PHE A 10 -2.29 0.98 14.95
C PHE A 10 -1.93 2.26 14.22
N THR A 11 -1.17 3.11 14.90
CA THR A 11 -0.54 4.29 14.33
C THR A 11 0.62 3.91 13.40
N ALA A 12 1.07 4.87 12.59
CA ALA A 12 2.29 4.74 11.80
C ALA A 12 3.52 4.40 12.68
N ALA A 13 3.61 4.97 13.87
CA ALA A 13 4.73 4.75 14.79
C ALA A 13 4.75 3.31 15.34
N GLU A 14 3.60 2.79 15.76
CA GLU A 14 3.47 1.40 16.25
C GLU A 14 3.81 0.39 15.15
N MET A 15 3.33 0.62 13.92
CA MET A 15 3.68 -0.22 12.77
C MET A 15 5.17 -0.12 12.41
N GLY A 16 5.77 1.07 12.50
CA GLY A 16 7.22 1.25 12.33
C GLY A 16 8.04 0.51 13.40
N GLN A 17 7.55 0.48 14.64
CA GLN A 17 8.17 -0.31 15.71
C GLN A 17 8.06 -1.82 15.45
N ALA A 18 6.89 -2.29 15.01
CA ALA A 18 6.70 -3.69 14.61
C ALA A 18 7.63 -4.09 13.45
N LEU A 19 7.83 -3.23 12.46
CA LEU A 19 8.79 -3.44 11.37
C LEU A 19 10.24 -3.44 11.86
N THR A 20 10.59 -2.62 12.85
CA THR A 20 11.93 -2.64 13.48
C THR A 20 12.19 -3.98 14.17
N LEU A 21 11.18 -4.51 14.87
CA LEU A 21 11.25 -5.83 15.51
C LEU A 21 11.35 -6.95 14.47
N LEU A 22 10.60 -6.85 13.37
CA LEU A 22 10.68 -7.79 12.26
C LEU A 22 12.06 -7.74 11.59
N ASP A 23 12.63 -6.57 11.35
CA ASP A 23 13.96 -6.43 10.78
C ASP A 23 15.02 -7.17 11.63
N ALA A 24 14.96 -7.01 12.95
CA ALA A 24 15.83 -7.72 13.88
C ALA A 24 15.57 -9.23 13.89
N GLU A 25 14.31 -9.66 13.82
CA GLU A 25 13.96 -11.09 13.76
C GLU A 25 14.47 -11.76 12.49
N LEU A 26 14.32 -11.08 11.33
CA LEU A 26 14.77 -11.57 10.03
C LEU A 26 16.30 -11.76 9.97
N SER A 27 17.05 -10.95 10.71
CA SER A 27 18.52 -11.07 10.81
C SER A 27 18.98 -12.44 11.32
N LYS A 28 18.13 -13.20 12.03
CA LYS A 28 18.45 -14.54 12.56
C LYS A 28 18.43 -15.63 11.49
N SER A 29 17.89 -15.35 10.30
CA SER A 29 17.74 -16.34 9.24
C SER A 29 18.84 -16.21 8.18
N LYS A 30 19.73 -17.21 8.10
CA LYS A 30 20.74 -17.31 7.02
C LYS A 30 20.14 -17.28 5.61
N ASN A 31 18.90 -17.75 5.44
CA ASN A 31 18.22 -17.71 4.15
C ASN A 31 17.78 -16.29 3.79
N ILE A 32 17.32 -15.50 4.76
CA ILE A 32 16.93 -14.10 4.53
C ILE A 32 18.18 -13.26 4.26
N GLN A 33 19.26 -13.47 5.01
CA GLN A 33 20.53 -12.76 4.80
C GLN A 33 21.06 -12.85 3.36
N ARG A 34 20.81 -13.95 2.64
CA ARG A 34 21.23 -14.14 1.23
C ARG A 34 20.51 -13.25 0.22
N VAL A 35 19.35 -12.72 0.58
CA VAL A 35 18.53 -11.83 -0.24
C VAL A 35 18.26 -10.49 0.45
N SER A 36 19.02 -10.21 1.51
CA SER A 36 18.84 -9.03 2.32
C SER A 36 19.31 -7.78 1.58
N PRO A 37 18.58 -6.65 1.66
CA PRO A 37 17.26 -6.52 2.28
C PRO A 37 16.16 -7.15 1.43
N VAL A 38 15.23 -7.86 2.08
CA VAL A 38 13.98 -8.29 1.42
C VAL A 38 13.17 -7.04 1.09
N LYS A 39 12.85 -6.85 -0.18
CA LYS A 39 12.02 -5.74 -0.63
C LYS A 39 10.56 -6.18 -0.70
N ILE A 40 9.68 -5.30 -0.24
CA ILE A 40 8.24 -5.41 -0.41
C ILE A 40 7.67 -4.05 -0.80
N ILE A 41 6.55 -4.06 -1.50
CA ILE A 41 5.74 -2.85 -1.71
C ILE A 41 4.48 -2.98 -0.86
N SER A 42 4.05 -1.89 -0.24
CA SER A 42 2.83 -1.83 0.56
C SER A 42 1.78 -0.99 -0.16
N TYR A 43 0.55 -1.42 -0.01
CA TYR A 43 -0.65 -0.75 -0.51
C TYR A 43 -1.65 -0.57 0.63
N GLY A 44 -2.52 0.42 0.50
CA GLY A 44 -3.64 0.61 1.41
C GLY A 44 -3.24 1.30 2.70
N GLY A 45 -3.75 0.77 3.82
CA GLY A 45 -3.82 1.50 5.09
C GLY A 45 -2.48 1.96 5.64
N PHE A 46 -1.42 1.15 5.51
CA PHE A 46 -0.10 1.52 5.99
C PHE A 46 0.47 2.73 5.21
N VAL A 47 0.26 2.80 3.90
CA VAL A 47 0.62 3.96 3.06
C VAL A 47 -0.17 5.20 3.50
N GLY A 48 -1.47 5.02 3.75
CA GLY A 48 -2.40 6.05 4.23
C GLY A 48 -1.94 6.71 5.52
N VAL A 49 -1.51 5.93 6.52
CA VAL A 49 -1.08 6.47 7.82
C VAL A 49 0.37 6.98 7.83
N THR A 50 1.26 6.43 6.99
CA THR A 50 2.70 6.77 7.04
C THR A 50 3.09 7.92 6.11
N HIS A 51 2.69 7.85 4.83
CA HIS A 51 3.15 8.79 3.82
C HIS A 51 2.06 9.81 3.45
N LEU A 52 0.84 9.34 3.21
CA LEU A 52 -0.26 10.21 2.79
C LEU A 52 -0.85 11.01 3.95
N GLN A 53 -0.74 10.50 5.17
CA GLN A 53 -1.33 11.07 6.39
C GLN A 53 -2.85 11.30 6.27
N SER A 54 -3.53 10.43 5.52
CA SER A 54 -4.97 10.51 5.25
C SER A 54 -5.82 10.32 6.51
N TYR A 55 -5.34 9.49 7.44
CA TYR A 55 -6.00 9.13 8.70
C TYR A 55 -4.96 8.59 9.70
N PRO A 56 -5.28 8.52 11.02
CA PRO A 56 -4.27 8.22 12.03
C PRO A 56 -3.99 6.73 12.28
N LEU A 57 -4.89 5.82 11.86
CA LEU A 57 -4.87 4.42 12.30
C LEU A 57 -5.10 3.43 11.15
N THR A 58 -4.38 2.31 11.17
CA THR A 58 -4.51 1.19 10.22
C THR A 58 -4.57 -0.16 10.93
N GLU A 59 -5.18 -1.17 10.31
CA GLU A 59 -5.33 -2.51 10.89
C GLU A 59 -4.14 -3.43 10.62
N SER A 60 -3.44 -3.24 9.50
CA SER A 60 -2.34 -4.10 9.07
C SER A 60 -1.50 -3.49 7.96
N ILE A 61 -0.32 -4.06 7.73
CA ILE A 61 0.53 -3.84 6.57
C ILE A 61 0.19 -4.88 5.50
N GLU A 62 -0.51 -4.46 4.45
CA GLU A 62 -0.69 -5.27 3.25
C GLU A 62 0.52 -5.10 2.35
N TYR A 63 1.09 -6.19 1.84
CA TYR A 63 2.28 -6.14 1.01
C TYR A 63 2.26 -7.07 -0.19
N ILE A 64 3.02 -6.71 -1.22
CA ILE A 64 3.39 -7.56 -2.35
C ILE A 64 4.90 -7.82 -2.24
N LEU A 65 5.30 -9.08 -2.36
CA LEU A 65 6.70 -9.48 -2.28
C LEU A 65 7.43 -9.18 -3.61
N ASP A 66 8.74 -8.90 -3.52
CA ASP A 66 9.60 -8.80 -4.70
C ASP A 66 9.41 -10.04 -5.61
N PRO A 67 9.00 -9.84 -6.87
CA PRO A 67 8.72 -10.94 -7.78
C PRO A 67 9.96 -11.82 -8.05
N ALA A 68 11.18 -11.28 -7.88
CA ALA A 68 12.44 -12.03 -8.01
C ALA A 68 12.66 -13.10 -6.92
N ILE A 69 11.84 -13.12 -5.86
CA ILE A 69 11.90 -14.12 -4.80
C ILE A 69 10.59 -14.91 -4.62
N LEU A 70 9.62 -14.75 -5.52
CA LEU A 70 8.35 -15.47 -5.45
C LEU A 70 8.54 -16.99 -5.56
N ASP A 71 9.41 -17.48 -6.44
CA ASP A 71 9.71 -18.91 -6.57
C ASP A 71 10.55 -19.47 -5.40
N LYS A 72 11.09 -18.60 -4.53
CA LYS A 72 11.97 -18.96 -3.41
C LYS A 72 11.18 -19.30 -2.16
N GLU A 73 10.50 -20.43 -2.18
CA GLU A 73 9.64 -20.91 -1.07
C GLU A 73 10.29 -20.80 0.32
N LYS A 74 11.56 -21.22 0.44
CA LYS A 74 12.31 -21.15 1.71
C LYS A 74 12.44 -19.74 2.27
N ILE A 75 12.49 -18.72 1.41
CA ILE A 75 12.58 -17.31 1.80
C ILE A 75 11.20 -16.84 2.27
N ARG A 76 10.14 -17.12 1.50
CA ARG A 76 8.75 -16.78 1.87
C ARG A 76 8.34 -17.38 3.21
N VAL A 77 8.62 -18.66 3.42
CA VAL A 77 8.33 -19.34 4.70
C VAL A 77 9.10 -18.70 5.85
N LYS A 78 10.35 -18.25 5.63
CA LYS A 78 11.13 -17.59 6.69
C LYS A 78 10.63 -16.18 6.98
N LEU A 79 10.19 -15.43 5.97
CA LEU A 79 9.54 -14.14 6.15
C LEU A 79 8.25 -14.29 6.97
N GLN A 80 7.36 -15.20 6.56
CA GLN A 80 6.10 -15.47 7.28
C GLN A 80 6.33 -15.91 8.72
N ARG A 81 7.35 -16.75 8.97
CA ARG A 81 7.74 -17.15 10.34
C ARG A 81 8.23 -15.96 11.16
N GLY A 82 9.00 -15.04 10.57
CA GLY A 82 9.43 -13.81 11.24
C GLY A 82 8.25 -12.92 11.61
N VAL A 83 7.31 -12.72 10.68
CA VAL A 83 6.07 -11.96 10.92
C VAL A 83 5.27 -12.57 12.07
N LYS A 84 5.08 -13.89 12.07
CA LYS A 84 4.39 -14.63 13.14
C LYS A 84 5.12 -14.55 14.49
N ALA A 85 6.44 -14.69 14.51
CA ALA A 85 7.23 -14.63 15.74
C ALA A 85 7.14 -13.23 16.40
N VAL A 86 7.17 -12.15 15.61
CA VAL A 86 6.94 -10.80 16.11
C VAL A 86 5.52 -10.66 16.65
N ALA A 87 4.52 -11.20 15.95
CA ALA A 87 3.14 -11.16 16.39
C ALA A 87 2.94 -11.82 17.76
N GLU A 88 3.47 -13.03 17.93
CA GLU A 88 3.39 -13.80 19.18
C GLU A 88 4.12 -13.11 20.34
N LYS A 89 5.33 -12.58 20.08
CA LYS A 89 6.17 -11.98 21.12
C LYS A 89 5.65 -10.62 21.59
N HIS A 90 4.93 -9.89 20.74
CA HIS A 90 4.51 -8.52 20.99
C HIS A 90 2.98 -8.34 20.99
N THR A 91 2.22 -9.45 21.07
CA THR A 91 0.76 -9.46 21.16
C THR A 91 0.09 -8.69 20.01
N LEU A 92 0.66 -8.76 18.80
CA LEU A 92 0.03 -8.22 17.60
C LEU A 92 -0.93 -9.27 16.99
N PRO A 93 -1.98 -8.84 16.27
CA PRO A 93 -2.79 -9.75 15.47
C PRO A 93 -1.91 -10.59 14.54
N ILE A 94 -2.23 -11.88 14.39
CA ILE A 94 -1.41 -12.79 13.56
C ILE A 94 -1.27 -12.32 12.10
N ASP A 95 -2.21 -11.51 11.62
CA ASP A 95 -2.26 -10.93 10.29
C ASP A 95 -1.96 -9.42 10.27
N TRP A 96 -1.22 -8.91 11.28
CA TRP A 96 -0.73 -7.53 11.34
C TRP A 96 0.10 -7.14 10.10
N MET A 97 0.69 -8.12 9.43
CA MET A 97 1.35 -7.98 8.14
C MET A 97 1.01 -9.19 7.26
N ASN A 98 0.48 -8.97 6.05
CA ASN A 98 -0.02 -10.06 5.21
C ASN A 98 0.08 -9.73 3.70
N SER A 99 0.09 -10.77 2.86
CA SER A 99 0.24 -10.65 1.41
C SER A 99 -1.08 -10.74 0.63
N ARG A 100 -2.22 -10.43 1.26
CA ARG A 100 -3.55 -10.55 0.61
C ARG A 100 -3.69 -9.69 -0.64
N VAL A 101 -2.95 -8.58 -0.70
CA VAL A 101 -2.94 -7.66 -1.84
C VAL A 101 -2.25 -8.25 -3.08
N GLU A 102 -1.48 -9.34 -2.98
CA GLU A 102 -0.93 -10.05 -4.14
C GLU A 102 -2.04 -10.52 -5.10
N LEU A 103 -3.26 -10.73 -4.60
CA LEU A 103 -4.43 -11.06 -5.43
C LEU A 103 -4.87 -9.92 -6.36
N LEU A 104 -4.43 -8.68 -6.10
CA LEU A 104 -4.69 -7.52 -6.97
C LEU A 104 -3.65 -7.38 -8.08
N ALA A 105 -2.44 -7.90 -7.87
CA ALA A 105 -1.34 -7.87 -8.82
C ALA A 105 -1.18 -9.25 -9.49
N VAL A 106 -2.11 -9.57 -10.39
CA VAL A 106 -2.17 -10.90 -11.00
C VAL A 106 -1.30 -10.97 -12.27
N GLY A 107 -0.58 -12.09 -12.43
CA GLY A 107 0.17 -12.42 -13.64
C GLY A 107 1.38 -11.51 -13.87
N ASP A 108 1.61 -11.14 -15.12
CA ASP A 108 2.81 -10.40 -15.53
C ASP A 108 2.82 -8.93 -15.07
N SER A 109 1.71 -8.44 -14.51
CA SER A 109 1.59 -7.05 -14.00
C SER A 109 2.41 -6.78 -12.75
N ILE A 110 2.75 -7.81 -11.97
CA ILE A 110 3.48 -7.67 -10.70
C ILE A 110 4.92 -7.19 -10.89
N PHE A 111 5.57 -7.57 -12.00
CA PHE A 111 6.95 -7.17 -12.29
C PHE A 111 7.06 -5.67 -12.61
N PRO A 112 6.29 -5.11 -13.57
CA PRO A 112 6.24 -3.67 -13.79
C PRO A 112 5.84 -2.91 -12.53
N LEU A 113 4.78 -3.33 -11.83
CA LEU A 113 4.33 -2.65 -10.61
C LEU A 113 5.46 -2.55 -9.57
N PHE A 114 6.17 -3.64 -9.31
CA PHE A 114 7.26 -3.65 -8.34
C PHE A 114 8.42 -2.76 -8.79
N GLY A 115 8.82 -2.86 -10.06
CA GLY A 115 9.90 -2.06 -10.63
C GLY A 115 9.59 -0.56 -10.61
N GLU A 116 8.38 -0.17 -10.98
CA GLU A 116 7.92 1.22 -10.95
C GLU A 116 7.80 1.76 -9.51
N SER A 117 7.33 0.93 -8.56
CA SER A 117 7.29 1.28 -7.13
C SER A 117 8.69 1.50 -6.56
N GLU A 118 9.66 0.66 -6.96
CA GLU A 118 11.06 0.84 -6.55
C GLU A 118 11.65 2.11 -7.19
N GLN A 119 11.36 2.37 -8.47
CA GLN A 119 11.80 3.59 -9.17
C GLN A 119 11.21 4.86 -8.55
N GLN A 120 9.94 4.83 -8.14
CA GLN A 120 9.28 5.90 -7.38
C GLN A 120 10.00 6.15 -6.04
N ASN A 121 10.62 5.12 -5.46
CA ASN A 121 11.55 5.18 -4.32
C ASN A 121 10.96 5.85 -3.05
N VAL A 122 9.65 5.79 -2.87
CA VAL A 122 8.98 6.23 -1.65
C VAL A 122 9.07 5.11 -0.62
N ALA A 123 10.07 5.16 0.26
CA ALA A 123 10.23 4.19 1.32
C ALA A 123 9.42 4.57 2.57
N LEU A 124 8.53 3.67 2.99
CA LEU A 124 7.76 3.77 4.23
C LEU A 124 8.56 3.26 5.43
N PHE A 125 9.49 2.34 5.19
CA PHE A 125 10.41 1.81 6.19
C PHE A 125 11.71 1.32 5.53
N ARG A 126 12.85 1.57 6.20
CA ARG A 126 14.16 1.06 5.80
C ARG A 126 14.87 0.40 6.98
N GLY A 127 14.91 -0.92 6.95
CA GLY A 127 15.74 -1.73 7.85
C GLY A 127 16.94 -2.33 7.12
N LYS A 128 17.75 -3.12 7.85
CA LYS A 128 18.91 -3.82 7.26
C LYS A 128 18.49 -5.08 6.50
N ASN A 129 17.37 -5.68 6.90
CA ASN A 129 16.85 -6.97 6.46
C ASN A 129 15.53 -6.86 5.70
N ILE A 130 14.80 -5.76 5.85
CA ILE A 130 13.57 -5.49 5.09
C ILE A 130 13.45 -4.01 4.69
N ILE A 131 12.98 -3.75 3.48
CA ILE A 131 12.59 -2.42 3.00
C ILE A 131 11.12 -2.49 2.55
N VAL A 132 10.34 -1.48 2.95
CA VAL A 132 8.94 -1.33 2.56
C VAL A 132 8.80 -0.07 1.71
N TYR A 133 8.45 -0.24 0.44
CA TYR A 133 8.13 0.86 -0.47
C TYR A 133 6.62 1.09 -0.51
N ALA A 134 6.17 2.31 -0.84
CA ALA A 134 4.81 2.52 -1.28
C ALA A 134 4.63 1.90 -2.68
N ALA A 135 3.47 1.29 -2.94
CA ALA A 135 3.08 0.92 -4.29
C ALA A 135 3.00 2.16 -5.19
N GLU A 136 3.24 1.98 -6.48
CA GLU A 136 3.21 3.03 -7.50
C GLU A 136 1.89 3.83 -7.45
N TRP A 137 1.98 5.16 -7.60
CA TRP A 137 0.88 6.08 -7.34
C TRP A 137 -0.29 5.94 -8.31
N LYS A 138 -0.05 5.72 -9.60
CA LYS A 138 -1.11 5.52 -10.60
C LYS A 138 -1.87 4.23 -10.34
N TRP A 139 -1.15 3.15 -10.03
CA TRP A 139 -1.72 1.86 -9.65
C TRP A 139 -2.54 1.99 -8.36
N SER A 140 -1.97 2.65 -7.35
CA SER A 140 -2.66 2.89 -6.08
C SER A 140 -3.93 3.72 -6.26
N LEU A 141 -3.88 4.80 -7.05
CA LEU A 141 -5.04 5.64 -7.34
C LEU A 141 -6.13 4.84 -8.06
N ALA A 142 -5.78 4.05 -9.08
CA ALA A 142 -6.72 3.24 -9.84
C ALA A 142 -7.53 2.30 -8.93
N HIS A 143 -6.85 1.58 -8.04
CA HIS A 143 -7.50 0.67 -7.10
C HIS A 143 -8.32 1.40 -6.03
N LYS A 144 -7.89 2.59 -5.58
CA LYS A 144 -8.65 3.39 -4.60
C LYS A 144 -9.93 3.95 -5.18
N LEU A 145 -9.89 4.49 -6.39
CA LEU A 145 -11.08 4.93 -7.11
C LEU A 145 -12.04 3.76 -7.31
N LYS A 146 -11.52 2.60 -7.72
CA LYS A 146 -12.37 1.42 -7.95
C LYS A 146 -13.05 0.93 -6.68
N ARG A 147 -12.29 0.80 -5.58
CA ARG A 147 -12.82 0.35 -4.28
C ARG A 147 -13.80 1.34 -3.68
N TYR A 148 -13.54 2.64 -3.81
CA TYR A 148 -14.48 3.65 -3.35
C TYR A 148 -15.82 3.55 -4.08
N GLY A 149 -15.82 3.36 -5.40
CA GLY A 149 -17.06 3.16 -6.18
C GLY A 149 -17.90 1.96 -5.71
N SER A 150 -17.25 0.86 -5.32
CA SER A 150 -17.95 -0.35 -4.89
C SER A 150 -18.31 -0.39 -3.40
N GLU A 151 -17.44 0.13 -2.53
CA GLU A 151 -17.56 -0.02 -1.08
C GLU A 151 -17.97 1.29 -0.37
N LEU A 152 -17.86 2.44 -1.05
CA LEU A 152 -18.12 3.78 -0.52
C LEU A 152 -17.39 4.10 0.79
N LYS A 153 -16.23 3.47 1.02
CA LYS A 153 -15.41 3.65 2.22
C LYS A 153 -14.70 5.00 2.21
N SER A 154 -14.89 5.78 3.28
CA SER A 154 -14.28 7.10 3.44
C SER A 154 -12.75 7.08 3.33
N VAL A 155 -12.10 6.04 3.86
CA VAL A 155 -10.63 5.89 3.79
C VAL A 155 -10.12 5.80 2.35
N ASP A 156 -10.87 5.17 1.44
CA ASP A 156 -10.45 5.04 0.04
C ASP A 156 -10.61 6.37 -0.72
N LEU A 157 -11.63 7.17 -0.36
CA LEU A 157 -11.77 8.54 -0.85
C LEU A 157 -10.63 9.45 -0.37
N LEU A 158 -10.31 9.40 0.93
CA LEU A 158 -9.22 10.20 1.50
C LEU A 158 -7.87 9.84 0.88
N ASP A 159 -7.58 8.54 0.72
CA ASP A 159 -6.36 8.08 0.05
C ASP A 159 -6.35 8.52 -1.42
N ALA A 160 -7.46 8.44 -2.16
CA ALA A 160 -7.51 8.91 -3.55
C ALA A 160 -7.25 10.42 -3.67
N VAL A 161 -7.78 11.24 -2.76
CA VAL A 161 -7.51 12.67 -2.70
C VAL A 161 -6.03 12.93 -2.39
N ALA A 162 -5.46 12.24 -1.41
CA ALA A 162 -4.06 12.40 -1.04
C ALA A 162 -3.11 11.96 -2.16
N ILE A 163 -3.40 10.85 -2.85
CA ILE A 163 -2.60 10.40 -4.01
C ILE A 163 -2.72 11.40 -5.17
N THR A 164 -3.90 11.97 -5.41
CA THR A 164 -4.08 13.03 -6.42
C THR A 164 -3.14 14.21 -6.12
N LYS A 165 -2.99 14.58 -4.84
CA LYS A 165 -2.10 15.68 -4.42
C LYS A 165 -0.63 15.38 -4.71
N VAL A 166 -0.23 14.11 -4.60
CA VAL A 166 1.13 13.66 -4.93
C VAL A 166 1.37 13.66 -6.44
N LEU A 167 0.39 13.24 -7.24
CA LEU A 167 0.51 13.12 -8.70
C LEU A 167 0.47 14.46 -9.44
N VAL A 168 -0.25 15.48 -8.95
CA VAL A 168 -0.34 16.78 -9.63
C VAL A 168 1.05 17.40 -9.88
N PRO A 169 1.94 17.51 -8.87
CA PRO A 169 3.32 17.97 -9.10
C PRO A 169 4.12 17.12 -10.10
N GLU A 170 3.93 15.79 -10.09
CA GLU A 170 4.60 14.89 -11.04
C GLU A 170 4.14 15.13 -12.49
N MET A 171 2.89 15.59 -12.65
CA MET A 171 2.28 15.95 -13.93
C MET A 171 2.51 17.44 -14.28
N LYS A 172 3.67 18.00 -13.90
CA LYS A 172 4.04 19.41 -14.13
C LYS A 172 3.05 20.43 -13.52
N ALA A 173 2.43 20.07 -12.40
CA ALA A 173 1.43 20.86 -11.69
C ALA A 173 0.15 21.15 -12.50
N GLU A 174 -0.14 20.33 -13.52
CA GLU A 174 -1.44 20.36 -14.20
C GLU A 174 -2.45 19.46 -13.46
N PRO A 175 -3.74 19.85 -13.38
CA PRO A 175 -4.78 18.96 -12.89
C PRO A 175 -4.80 17.64 -13.67
N LEU A 176 -5.09 16.53 -12.98
CA LEU A 176 -5.24 15.24 -13.64
C LEU A 176 -6.46 15.28 -14.54
N SER A 177 -6.28 15.09 -15.85
CA SER A 177 -7.42 15.09 -16.76
C SER A 177 -8.33 13.89 -16.52
N ARG A 178 -9.65 14.05 -16.70
CA ARG A 178 -10.60 12.92 -16.70
C ARG A 178 -10.21 11.82 -17.70
N ALA A 179 -9.67 12.19 -18.85
CA ALA A 179 -9.19 11.24 -19.85
C ALA A 179 -8.06 10.36 -19.29
N TRP A 180 -7.11 10.97 -18.57
CA TRP A 180 -6.04 10.26 -17.89
C TRP A 180 -6.56 9.32 -16.81
N LEU A 181 -7.54 9.75 -16.01
CA LEU A 181 -8.18 8.90 -14.99
C LEU A 181 -8.93 7.71 -15.59
N ARG A 182 -9.60 7.89 -16.73
CA ARG A 182 -10.24 6.78 -17.47
C ARG A 182 -9.22 5.80 -18.02
N ASP A 183 -8.03 6.26 -18.38
CA ASP A 183 -6.95 5.40 -18.85
C ASP A 183 -6.45 4.42 -17.76
N LEU A 184 -6.68 4.74 -16.48
CA LEU A 184 -6.43 3.82 -15.36
C LEU A 184 -7.33 2.57 -15.37
N ASN A 185 -8.40 2.55 -16.18
CA ASN A 185 -9.20 1.33 -16.41
C ASN A 185 -8.35 0.18 -16.97
N LYS A 186 -7.20 0.48 -17.60
CA LYS A 186 -6.22 -0.52 -18.06
C LYS A 186 -5.57 -1.28 -16.90
N ILE A 187 -5.52 -0.69 -15.71
CA ILE A 187 -4.96 -1.28 -14.49
C ILE A 187 -6.01 -2.15 -13.78
N VAL A 188 -7.22 -1.63 -13.58
CA VAL A 188 -8.29 -2.31 -12.82
C VAL A 188 -9.26 -3.11 -13.68
N HIS A 189 -9.01 -3.18 -14.99
CA HIS A 189 -9.76 -3.93 -16.02
C HIS A 189 -11.27 -3.70 -16.05
N THR A 190 -11.75 -2.65 -15.42
CA THR A 190 -13.16 -2.27 -15.32
C THR A 190 -13.28 -0.76 -15.29
N PRO A 191 -14.41 -0.18 -15.73
CA PRO A 191 -14.61 1.26 -15.66
C PRO A 191 -14.56 1.78 -14.22
N ILE A 192 -13.79 2.85 -14.02
CA ILE A 192 -13.93 3.79 -12.92
C ILE A 192 -15.13 4.69 -13.23
N GLU A 193 -16.03 4.82 -12.27
CA GLU A 193 -17.30 5.51 -12.46
C GLU A 193 -17.13 7.03 -12.40
N GLU A 194 -17.78 7.78 -13.28
CA GLU A 194 -17.64 9.24 -13.33
C GLU A 194 -18.01 9.91 -12.00
N HIS A 195 -19.04 9.41 -11.31
CA HIS A 195 -19.45 9.94 -10.03
C HIS A 195 -18.36 9.81 -8.95
N VAL A 196 -17.48 8.80 -9.07
CA VAL A 196 -16.31 8.64 -8.19
C VAL A 196 -15.27 9.71 -8.49
N ILE A 197 -14.99 9.95 -9.77
CA ILE A 197 -14.07 11.02 -10.21
C ILE A 197 -14.58 12.38 -9.74
N ASP A 198 -15.87 12.66 -9.93
CA ASP A 198 -16.51 13.89 -9.47
C ASP A 198 -16.36 14.07 -7.95
N ARG A 199 -16.55 12.97 -7.19
CA ARG A 199 -16.45 13.00 -5.73
C ARG A 199 -15.02 13.28 -5.26
N VAL A 200 -14.02 12.66 -5.87
CA VAL A 200 -12.60 12.91 -5.55
C VAL A 200 -12.21 14.33 -5.93
N ALA A 201 -12.62 14.80 -7.11
CA ALA A 201 -12.35 16.17 -7.57
C ALA A 201 -12.93 17.21 -6.61
N TYR A 202 -14.19 17.01 -6.22
CA TYR A 202 -14.87 17.88 -5.25
C TYR A 202 -14.14 17.92 -3.91
N GLU A 203 -13.85 16.77 -3.31
CA GLU A 203 -13.16 16.72 -2.00
C GLU A 203 -11.75 17.30 -2.07
N PHE A 204 -11.03 17.05 -3.17
CA PHE A 204 -9.72 17.63 -3.41
C PHE A 204 -9.77 19.16 -3.37
N GLU A 205 -10.69 19.78 -4.11
CA GLU A 205 -10.82 21.24 -4.14
C GLU A 205 -11.22 21.82 -2.78
N GLN A 206 -12.07 21.11 -2.03
CA GLN A 206 -12.44 21.54 -0.67
C GLN A 206 -11.25 21.56 0.28
N ILE A 207 -10.35 20.56 0.20
CA ILE A 207 -9.21 20.43 1.12
C ILE A 207 -8.04 21.32 0.67
N HIS A 208 -7.74 21.36 -0.63
CA HIS A 208 -6.51 21.96 -1.13
C HIS A 208 -6.69 23.35 -1.75
N ARG A 209 -7.93 23.79 -2.00
CA ARG A 209 -8.26 25.12 -2.54
C ARG A 209 -7.66 25.41 -3.93
N TYR A 210 -7.40 24.35 -4.70
CA TYR A 210 -7.09 24.41 -6.14
C TYR A 210 -7.61 23.15 -6.84
N THR A 211 -7.75 23.21 -8.16
CA THR A 211 -8.25 22.10 -8.98
C THR A 211 -7.19 21.02 -9.14
N GLY A 212 -7.47 19.81 -8.62
CA GLY A 212 -6.60 18.64 -8.78
C GLY A 212 -6.99 17.72 -9.93
N ILE A 213 -8.24 17.82 -10.40
CA ILE A 213 -8.81 17.01 -11.49
C ILE A 213 -9.63 17.93 -12.39
N SER A 214 -9.44 17.85 -13.71
CA SER A 214 -10.18 18.63 -14.72
C SER A 214 -10.89 17.75 -15.74
#